data_AF-A0A6M0G4A9-F1
#
_entry.id   AF-A0A6M0G4A9-F1
#
_cell.length_a   1.000
_cell.length_b   1.000
_cell.length_c   1.000
_cell.angle_alpha   90.00
_cell.angle_beta   90.00
_cell.angle_gamma   90.00
#
_symmetry.space_group_name_H-M   'P 1'
#
loop_
_entity.id
_entity.type
_entity.pdbx_description
1 polymer ?
#
loop_
_entity_poly.entity_id
_entity_poly.type
_entity_poly.pdbx_seq_one_letter_code
_entity_poly.pdbx_strand_id
1 'polypeptide(L)'
;MIRPYQPVVQTYIKDCRKSINTDDDQDAIANPPDQYHHEKPDQTDKWQGVRYAIAQGPSMVPATVDGIKDAIEFNFKTLETACAIAKQYNVQLITFPELFLTGYQFPDEENNGKEVAKAAAEFIQSNNYHQKIQDIADKQAINVVCPMPYSGEDPADNEGVYDVAMIFKTNGAPSTDIRENIQFKLHLWGKEERYWFSIPQYPPLEEATDNNYQNYKNPFRVHLLNGFPVGIGIC
;
A
#
# COMPACT_ATOMS: atom_id res chain seq x y z
N MET A 1 21.80 16.10 10.81
CA MET A 1 21.27 15.49 9.58
C MET A 1 21.25 13.98 9.77
N ILE A 2 20.07 13.42 10.02
CA ILE A 2 19.90 11.96 10.15
C ILE A 2 20.13 11.37 8.76
N ARG A 3 21.06 10.43 8.62
CA ARG A 3 21.32 9.76 7.33
C ARG A 3 20.25 8.68 7.12
N PRO A 4 19.61 8.60 5.93
CA PRO A 4 18.70 7.51 5.64
C PRO A 4 19.41 6.17 5.80
N TYR A 5 18.81 5.26 6.58
CA TYR A 5 19.26 3.88 6.67
C TYR A 5 19.02 3.18 5.35
N GLN A 6 19.88 2.22 4.99
CA GLN A 6 19.53 1.28 3.93
C GLN A 6 18.40 0.38 4.45
N PRO A 7 17.19 0.42 3.85
CA PRO A 7 16.11 -0.45 4.27
C PRO A 7 16.50 -1.91 4.02
N VAL A 8 16.07 -2.82 4.89
CA VAL A 8 16.15 -4.25 4.63
C VAL A 8 14.99 -4.60 3.71
N VAL A 9 15.30 -4.88 2.45
CA VAL A 9 14.30 -5.36 1.48
C VAL A 9 14.43 -6.87 1.40
N GLN A 10 13.45 -7.58 1.96
CA GLN A 10 13.34 -9.03 1.83
C GLN A 10 12.53 -9.34 0.59
N THR A 11 13.09 -10.11 -0.34
CA THR A 11 12.44 -10.49 -1.60
C THR A 11 11.98 -11.94 -1.53
N TYR A 12 10.76 -12.17 -2.00
CA TYR A 12 10.14 -13.48 -2.03
C TYR A 12 9.68 -13.79 -3.44
N ILE A 13 9.78 -15.06 -3.82
CA ILE A 13 9.23 -15.59 -5.06
C ILE A 13 8.25 -16.68 -4.66
N LYS A 14 6.96 -16.48 -4.98
CA LYS A 14 5.95 -17.53 -4.84
C LYS A 14 5.67 -18.12 -6.22
N ASP A 15 6.01 -19.40 -6.40
CA ASP A 15 5.59 -20.15 -7.57
C ASP A 15 4.09 -20.45 -7.46
N CYS A 16 3.30 -19.87 -8.36
CA CYS A 16 1.85 -20.04 -8.39
C CYS A 16 1.42 -21.32 -9.15
N ARG A 17 2.36 -22.13 -9.64
CA ARG A 17 2.08 -23.33 -10.46
C ARG A 17 1.82 -24.62 -9.69
N LYS A 18 1.63 -24.59 -8.36
CA LYS A 18 1.09 -25.78 -7.68
C LYS A 18 -0.38 -25.94 -8.07
N SER A 19 -0.60 -26.57 -9.22
CA SER A 19 -1.78 -27.39 -9.42
C SER A 19 -1.86 -28.33 -8.23
N ILE A 20 -2.92 -28.18 -7.46
CA ILE A 20 -3.41 -29.25 -6.63
C ILE A 20 -3.78 -30.34 -7.64
N ASN A 21 -2.98 -31.40 -7.72
CA ASN A 21 -3.40 -32.62 -8.40
C ASN A 21 -4.58 -33.21 -7.62
N THR A 22 -5.77 -32.69 -7.87
CA THR A 22 -7.06 -33.34 -7.61
C THR A 22 -8.03 -32.81 -8.66
N ASP A 23 -8.64 -33.73 -9.40
CA ASP A 23 -9.44 -33.53 -10.61
C ASP A 23 -10.75 -32.72 -10.44
N ASP A 24 -10.88 -31.84 -9.45
CA ASP A 24 -12.19 -31.26 -9.07
C ASP A 24 -12.16 -29.78 -8.61
N ASP A 25 -11.24 -28.94 -9.08
CA ASP A 25 -11.30 -27.49 -8.79
C ASP A 25 -11.08 -26.64 -10.06
N GLN A 26 -12.14 -26.46 -10.83
CA GLN A 26 -12.26 -25.34 -11.76
C GLN A 26 -12.51 -24.07 -10.92
N ASP A 27 -11.47 -23.27 -10.66
CA ASP A 27 -11.54 -21.78 -10.53
C ASP A 27 -10.28 -21.10 -9.93
N ALA A 28 -9.12 -21.76 -9.84
CA ALA A 28 -7.89 -21.09 -9.44
C ALA A 28 -7.06 -20.60 -10.64
N ILE A 29 -7.36 -19.37 -11.11
CA ILE A 29 -6.50 -18.41 -11.85
C ILE A 29 -5.39 -19.05 -12.69
N ALA A 30 -5.74 -19.58 -13.87
CA ALA A 30 -4.79 -20.30 -14.74
C ALA A 30 -3.94 -19.41 -15.68
N ASN A 31 -4.22 -18.10 -15.79
CA ASN A 31 -3.56 -17.24 -16.79
C ASN A 31 -3.11 -15.89 -16.18
N PRO A 32 -1.84 -15.74 -15.78
CA PRO A 32 -1.28 -14.40 -15.58
C PRO A 32 -1.26 -13.65 -16.93
N PRO A 33 -1.45 -12.31 -16.95
CA PRO A 33 -1.48 -11.56 -18.20
C PRO A 33 -0.12 -11.59 -18.93
N ASP A 34 -0.16 -11.87 -20.23
CA ASP A 34 0.96 -11.92 -21.19
C ASP A 34 1.61 -10.54 -21.42
N GLN A 35 2.20 -9.93 -20.40
CA GLN A 35 2.83 -8.60 -20.52
C GLN A 35 4.36 -8.62 -20.66
N TYR A 36 4.96 -9.78 -20.95
CA TYR A 36 6.39 -9.87 -21.27
C TYR A 36 6.63 -10.69 -22.53
N HIS A 37 6.16 -10.19 -23.67
CA HIS A 37 6.66 -10.64 -24.98
C HIS A 37 8.06 -10.05 -25.23
N HIS A 38 9.10 -10.73 -24.76
CA HIS A 38 10.40 -10.66 -25.41
C HIS A 38 10.56 -11.89 -26.30
N GLU A 39 10.51 -11.64 -27.60
CA GLU A 39 10.71 -12.61 -28.68
C GLU A 39 12.05 -13.35 -28.54
N LYS A 40 12.06 -14.53 -27.90
CA LYS A 40 12.89 -15.71 -28.27
C LYS A 40 12.25 -17.00 -27.71
N PRO A 41 11.85 -17.97 -28.57
CA PRO A 41 11.23 -19.20 -28.14
C PRO A 41 12.29 -20.25 -27.79
N ASP A 42 12.91 -20.15 -26.60
CA ASP A 42 13.50 -21.32 -25.89
C ASP A 42 13.77 -21.12 -24.37
N GLN A 43 13.38 -19.98 -23.77
CA GLN A 43 13.63 -19.71 -22.33
C GLN A 43 12.38 -19.27 -21.51
N THR A 44 11.19 -19.35 -22.08
CA THR A 44 9.94 -18.79 -21.52
C THR A 44 9.42 -19.48 -20.25
N ASP A 45 9.89 -20.68 -19.93
CA ASP A 45 9.38 -21.47 -18.78
C ASP A 45 10.00 -21.11 -17.43
N LYS A 46 10.99 -20.19 -17.38
CA LYS A 46 11.82 -20.01 -16.18
C LYS A 46 11.36 -18.94 -15.19
N TRP A 47 10.36 -18.11 -15.49
CA TRP A 47 10.00 -17.00 -14.58
C TRP A 47 8.50 -16.73 -14.43
N GLN A 48 7.68 -17.78 -14.39
CA GLN A 48 6.26 -17.65 -14.07
C GLN A 48 6.04 -17.75 -12.55
N GLY A 49 5.79 -16.62 -11.88
CA GLY A 49 5.51 -16.54 -10.45
C GLY A 49 5.42 -15.10 -9.96
N VAL A 50 4.76 -14.88 -8.82
CA VAL A 50 4.66 -13.54 -8.23
C VAL A 50 5.92 -13.24 -7.43
N ARG A 51 6.59 -12.14 -7.79
CA ARG A 51 7.73 -11.60 -7.04
C ARG A 51 7.28 -10.41 -6.22
N TYR A 52 7.36 -10.54 -4.90
CA TYR A 52 7.03 -9.44 -4.00
C TYR A 52 8.18 -9.17 -3.03
N ALA A 53 8.22 -7.96 -2.50
CA ALA A 53 9.17 -7.55 -1.50
C ALA A 53 8.48 -6.96 -0.30
N ILE A 54 9.06 -7.20 0.87
CA ILE A 54 8.69 -6.54 2.11
C ILE A 54 9.85 -5.63 2.48
N ALA A 55 9.57 -4.32 2.55
CA ALA A 55 10.53 -3.36 3.08
C ALA A 55 10.36 -3.29 4.59
N GLN A 56 11.41 -3.61 5.34
CA GLN A 56 11.45 -3.48 6.79
C GLN A 56 12.77 -2.82 7.18
N GLY A 57 12.79 -1.94 8.17
CA GLY A 57 14.00 -1.18 8.50
C GLY A 57 14.00 -0.74 9.96
N PRO A 58 15.19 -0.47 10.53
CA PRO A 58 15.34 -0.42 11.98
C PRO A 58 14.61 0.74 12.66
N SER A 59 14.22 1.83 11.98
CA SER A 59 13.33 2.86 12.55
C SER A 59 12.80 3.77 11.45
N MET A 60 11.48 3.90 11.36
CA MET A 60 10.86 5.07 10.73
C MET A 60 11.12 6.27 11.62
N VAL A 61 11.24 7.48 11.06
CA VAL A 61 11.24 8.70 11.89
C VAL A 61 9.78 9.05 12.17
N PRO A 62 9.32 9.02 13.44
CA PRO A 62 7.95 9.41 13.77
C PRO A 62 7.76 10.91 13.60
N ALA A 63 6.62 11.28 13.02
CA ALA A 63 6.20 12.66 12.91
C ALA A 63 5.87 13.22 14.30
N THR A 64 6.42 14.38 14.61
CA THR A 64 6.07 15.20 15.77
C THR A 64 5.51 16.53 15.27
N VAL A 65 4.89 17.34 16.14
CA VAL A 65 4.33 18.65 15.79
C VAL A 65 5.31 19.50 14.97
N ASP A 66 6.57 19.59 15.40
CA ASP A 66 7.61 20.38 14.72
C ASP A 66 8.41 19.58 13.66
N GLY A 67 8.24 18.26 13.63
CA GLY A 67 9.09 17.34 12.86
C GLY A 67 8.41 16.68 11.66
N ILE A 68 7.13 16.99 11.37
CA ILE A 68 6.33 16.34 10.31
C ILE A 68 7.08 16.30 8.97
N LYS A 69 7.60 17.45 8.52
CA LYS A 69 8.31 17.56 7.26
C LYS A 69 9.54 16.66 7.21
N ASP A 70 10.38 16.75 8.23
CA ASP A 70 11.65 16.01 8.28
C ASP A 70 11.41 14.50 8.36
N ALA A 71 10.39 14.08 9.12
CA ALA A 71 9.96 12.68 9.22
C ALA A 71 9.51 12.13 7.86
N ILE A 72 8.58 12.83 7.20
CA ILE A 72 8.04 12.40 5.90
C ILE A 72 9.13 12.41 4.82
N GLU A 73 9.98 13.43 4.76
CA GLU A 73 11.09 13.47 3.79
C GLU A 73 12.09 12.33 4.00
N PHE A 74 12.38 11.98 5.26
CA PHE A 74 13.24 10.86 5.59
C PHE A 74 12.62 9.54 5.13
N ASN A 75 11.38 9.26 5.55
CA ASN A 75 10.68 8.02 5.24
C ASN A 75 10.46 7.88 3.72
N PHE A 76 10.13 8.98 3.03
CA PHE A 76 10.00 9.00 1.57
C PHE A 76 11.31 8.63 0.84
N LYS A 77 12.46 9.15 1.27
CA LYS A 77 13.77 8.75 0.72
C LYS A 77 14.08 7.27 0.98
N THR A 78 13.65 6.75 2.13
CA THR A 78 13.76 5.33 2.44
C THR A 78 12.87 4.49 1.52
N LEU A 79 11.64 4.92 1.23
CA LEU A 79 10.76 4.28 0.23
C LEU A 79 11.40 4.27 -1.15
N GLU A 80 11.92 5.40 -1.63
CA GLU A 80 12.59 5.48 -2.93
C GLU A 80 13.75 4.48 -3.02
N THR A 81 14.57 4.42 -1.97
CA THR A 81 15.71 3.49 -1.87
C THR A 81 15.24 2.03 -1.87
N ALA A 82 14.21 1.70 -1.09
CA ALA A 82 13.63 0.36 -1.05
C ALA A 82 13.07 -0.08 -2.40
N CYS A 83 12.33 0.80 -3.09
CA CYS A 83 11.83 0.53 -4.44
C CYS A 83 12.97 0.31 -5.45
N ALA A 84 14.05 1.11 -5.38
CA ALA A 84 15.22 0.94 -6.24
C ALA A 84 15.95 -0.39 -5.97
N ILE A 85 16.05 -0.82 -4.71
CA ILE A 85 16.61 -2.15 -4.35
C ILE A 85 15.69 -3.25 -4.87
N ALA A 86 14.38 -3.18 -4.63
CA ALA A 86 13.41 -4.18 -5.06
C ALA A 86 13.41 -4.37 -6.59
N LYS A 87 13.60 -3.28 -7.35
CA LYS A 87 13.73 -3.34 -8.81
C LYS A 87 14.86 -4.24 -9.28
N GLN A 88 15.99 -4.27 -8.57
CA GLN A 88 17.13 -5.13 -8.94
C GLN A 88 16.78 -6.63 -8.92
N TYR A 89 15.72 -7.00 -8.19
CA TYR A 89 15.21 -8.38 -8.08
C TYR A 89 13.98 -8.65 -8.96
N ASN A 90 13.61 -7.71 -9.84
CA ASN A 90 12.41 -7.76 -10.68
C ASN A 90 11.11 -7.95 -9.87
N VAL A 91 11.03 -7.31 -8.71
CA VAL A 91 9.85 -7.33 -7.85
C VAL A 91 8.68 -6.62 -8.55
N GLN A 92 7.49 -7.21 -8.47
CA GLN A 92 6.24 -6.70 -9.04
C GLN A 92 5.40 -5.91 -8.03
N LEU A 93 5.58 -6.17 -6.73
CA LEU A 93 4.88 -5.53 -5.63
C LEU A 93 5.82 -5.36 -4.43
N ILE A 94 5.89 -4.16 -3.86
CA ILE A 94 6.56 -3.90 -2.59
C ILE A 94 5.56 -3.37 -1.56
N THR A 95 5.65 -3.87 -0.33
CA THR A 95 4.84 -3.42 0.80
C THR A 95 5.71 -2.80 1.88
N PHE A 96 5.19 -1.75 2.52
CA PHE A 96 5.82 -1.08 3.64
C PHE A 96 5.05 -1.34 4.95
N PRO A 97 5.69 -1.15 6.13
CA PRO A 97 5.04 -1.29 7.42
C PRO A 97 3.91 -0.27 7.62
N GLU A 98 3.07 -0.52 8.62
CA GLU A 98 2.02 0.41 9.03
C GLU A 98 2.54 1.82 9.33
N LEU A 99 1.76 2.84 8.94
CA LEU A 99 2.08 4.27 9.04
C LEU A 99 3.49 4.62 8.55
N PHE A 100 4.03 3.88 7.58
CA PHE A 100 5.42 4.03 7.14
C PHE A 100 5.81 5.46 6.80
N LEU A 101 4.96 6.18 6.06
CA LEU A 101 5.32 7.50 5.57
C LEU A 101 5.50 8.52 6.70
N THR A 102 4.81 8.34 7.82
CA THR A 102 4.83 9.24 8.99
C THR A 102 5.56 8.66 10.19
N GLY A 103 5.88 7.39 10.18
CA GLY A 103 6.30 6.62 11.35
C GLY A 103 5.13 6.17 12.23
N TYR A 104 5.36 5.09 12.97
CA TYR A 104 4.33 4.28 13.64
C TYR A 104 3.59 4.99 14.79
N GLN A 105 4.24 5.91 15.49
CA GLN A 105 3.69 6.49 16.70
C GLN A 105 3.61 8.01 16.59
N PHE A 106 2.44 8.55 16.95
CA PHE A 106 2.28 9.97 17.20
C PHE A 106 2.50 10.26 18.70
N PRO A 107 2.96 11.47 19.06
CA PRO A 107 3.24 11.79 20.45
C PRO A 107 1.97 11.71 21.30
N ASP A 108 2.05 10.97 22.42
CA ASP A 108 0.97 10.90 23.42
C ASP A 108 1.21 11.81 24.62
N GLU A 109 2.45 12.30 24.81
CA GLU A 109 2.87 13.02 26.03
C GLU A 109 2.09 14.33 26.27
N GLU A 110 1.37 14.84 25.26
CA GLU A 110 0.52 16.04 25.35
C GLU A 110 -0.91 15.85 24.80
N ASN A 111 -1.35 14.60 24.53
CA ASN A 111 -2.62 14.32 23.81
C ASN A 111 -2.76 15.04 22.45
N ASN A 112 -1.65 15.38 21.79
CA ASN A 112 -1.67 16.06 20.49
C ASN A 112 -1.60 15.09 19.30
N GLY A 113 -1.55 13.77 19.52
CA GLY A 113 -1.44 12.79 18.44
C GLY A 113 -2.53 12.90 17.36
N LYS A 114 -3.75 13.31 17.70
CA LYS A 114 -4.82 13.61 16.73
C LYS A 114 -4.47 14.80 15.82
N GLU A 115 -3.91 15.86 16.39
CA GLU A 115 -3.49 17.05 15.65
C GLU A 115 -2.29 16.72 14.75
N VAL A 116 -1.33 15.92 15.24
CA VAL A 116 -0.17 15.49 14.45
C VAL A 116 -0.59 14.57 13.31
N ALA A 117 -1.48 13.59 13.54
CA ALA A 117 -1.98 12.70 12.50
C ALA A 117 -2.69 13.48 11.39
N LYS A 118 -3.55 14.44 11.78
CA LYS A 118 -4.24 15.34 10.84
C LYS A 118 -3.24 16.19 10.05
N ALA A 119 -2.32 16.89 10.73
CA ALA A 119 -1.34 17.75 10.09
C ALA A 119 -0.40 16.97 9.16
N ALA A 120 -0.07 15.72 9.50
CA ALA A 120 0.72 14.84 8.64
C ALA A 120 -0.04 14.44 7.38
N ALA A 121 -1.32 14.07 7.48
CA ALA A 121 -2.17 13.78 6.33
C ALA A 121 -2.33 15.00 5.40
N GLU A 122 -2.59 16.17 5.97
CA GLU A 122 -2.68 17.43 5.22
C GLU A 122 -1.36 17.81 4.55
N PHE A 123 -0.22 17.58 5.22
CA PHE A 123 1.10 17.81 4.65
C PHE A 123 1.37 16.87 3.46
N ILE A 124 1.05 15.58 3.58
CA ILE A 124 1.16 14.58 2.51
C ILE A 124 0.39 15.04 1.27
N GLN A 125 -0.87 15.46 1.45
CA GLN A 125 -1.76 15.89 0.38
C GLN A 125 -1.27 17.19 -0.26
N SER A 126 -1.03 18.24 0.54
CA SER A 126 -0.62 19.57 0.05
C SER A 126 0.74 19.57 -0.65
N ASN A 127 1.61 18.61 -0.36
CA ASN A 127 2.93 18.48 -0.98
C ASN A 127 3.00 17.38 -2.04
N ASN A 128 1.84 16.86 -2.48
CA ASN A 128 1.68 15.88 -3.56
C ASN A 128 2.51 14.60 -3.35
N TYR A 129 2.62 14.10 -2.12
CA TYR A 129 3.38 12.87 -1.86
C TYR A 129 2.75 11.65 -2.54
N HIS A 130 1.42 11.63 -2.74
CA HIS A 130 0.77 10.58 -3.53
C HIS A 130 1.33 10.52 -4.96
N GLN A 131 1.42 11.67 -5.66
CA GLN A 131 1.99 11.71 -7.00
C GLN A 131 3.47 11.35 -7.01
N LYS A 132 4.24 11.84 -6.03
CA LYS A 132 5.67 11.50 -5.94
C LYS A 132 5.92 10.00 -5.76
N ILE A 133 5.08 9.32 -4.99
CA ILE A 133 5.17 7.86 -4.81
C ILE A 133 4.73 7.14 -6.09
N GLN A 134 3.68 7.63 -6.76
CA GLN A 134 3.26 7.12 -8.08
C GLN A 134 4.40 7.23 -9.11
N ASP A 135 5.09 8.37 -9.17
CA ASP A 135 6.23 8.57 -10.07
C ASP A 135 7.36 7.57 -9.79
N ILE A 136 7.59 7.22 -8.51
CA ILE A 136 8.54 6.16 -8.13
C ILE A 136 8.04 4.79 -8.60
N ALA A 137 6.77 4.47 -8.37
CA ALA A 137 6.15 3.21 -8.79
C ALA A 137 6.28 3.01 -10.30
N ASP A 138 6.00 4.05 -11.09
CA ASP A 138 6.10 4.02 -12.55
C ASP A 138 7.55 3.96 -13.03
N LYS A 139 8.44 4.79 -12.48
CA LYS A 139 9.87 4.77 -12.82
C LYS A 139 10.51 3.42 -12.57
N GLN A 140 10.12 2.74 -11.49
CA GLN A 140 10.64 1.42 -11.14
C GLN A 140 9.81 0.27 -11.74
N ALA A 141 8.66 0.56 -12.37
CA ALA A 141 7.70 -0.42 -12.85
C ALA A 141 7.36 -1.47 -11.77
N ILE A 142 6.94 -1.01 -10.61
CA ILE A 142 6.60 -1.81 -9.42
C ILE A 142 5.32 -1.24 -8.78
N ASN A 143 4.42 -2.11 -8.33
CA ASN A 143 3.30 -1.66 -7.49
C ASN A 143 3.77 -1.40 -6.07
N VAL A 144 3.28 -0.34 -5.43
CA VAL A 144 3.68 0.05 -4.07
C VAL A 144 2.45 0.06 -3.17
N VAL A 145 2.52 -0.64 -2.03
CA VAL A 145 1.56 -0.48 -0.92
C VAL A 145 2.27 0.29 0.19
N CYS A 146 1.84 1.53 0.41
CA CYS A 146 2.43 2.45 1.37
C CYS A 146 1.38 2.85 2.42
N PRO A 147 1.46 2.30 3.64
CA PRO A 147 0.65 2.75 4.75
C PRO A 147 0.99 4.17 5.20
N MET A 148 -0.04 4.98 5.44
CA MET A 148 0.06 6.40 5.79
C MET A 148 -1.29 6.92 6.33
N PRO A 149 -1.32 8.06 7.04
CA PRO A 149 -2.58 8.70 7.36
C PRO A 149 -3.19 9.36 6.12
N TYR A 150 -4.51 9.32 6.02
CA TYR A 150 -5.29 9.92 4.93
C TYR A 150 -6.33 10.88 5.50
N SER A 151 -6.44 12.07 4.92
CA SER A 151 -7.50 13.03 5.21
C SER A 151 -8.44 13.12 4.01
N GLY A 152 -9.73 12.91 4.23
CA GLY A 152 -10.76 12.93 3.20
C GLY A 152 -11.94 12.05 3.56
N GLU A 153 -12.63 11.55 2.54
CA GLU A 153 -13.85 10.76 2.70
C GLU A 153 -13.59 9.26 2.83
N ASP A 154 -14.30 8.60 3.73
CA ASP A 154 -14.39 7.13 3.77
C ASP A 154 -15.33 6.56 2.69
N PRO A 155 -15.48 5.22 2.60
CA PRO A 155 -16.37 4.59 1.62
C PRO A 155 -17.86 4.90 1.78
N ALA A 156 -18.28 5.48 2.89
CA ALA A 156 -19.64 5.97 3.16
C ALA A 156 -19.71 7.51 3.13
N ASP A 157 -18.74 8.16 2.48
CA ASP A 157 -18.68 9.60 2.25
C ASP A 157 -18.56 10.44 3.54
N ASN A 158 -18.07 9.87 4.64
CA ASN A 158 -17.79 10.62 5.87
C ASN A 158 -16.39 11.24 5.82
N GLU A 159 -16.28 12.53 6.14
CA GLU A 159 -15.01 13.21 6.29
C GLU A 159 -14.28 12.80 7.57
N GLY A 160 -12.96 12.58 7.47
CA GLY A 160 -12.15 12.21 8.61
C GLY A 160 -10.67 12.12 8.32
N VAL A 161 -9.93 11.68 9.35
CA VAL A 161 -8.53 11.27 9.23
C VAL A 161 -8.47 9.79 9.55
N TYR A 162 -7.93 9.01 8.63
CA TYR A 162 -7.96 7.55 8.65
C TYR A 162 -6.56 6.96 8.57
N ASP A 163 -6.36 5.83 9.25
CA ASP A 163 -5.21 4.97 9.01
C ASP A 163 -5.49 4.09 7.79
N VAL A 164 -4.65 4.21 6.76
CA VAL A 164 -4.87 3.57 5.47
C VAL A 164 -3.60 2.96 4.90
N ALA A 165 -3.78 2.01 3.99
CA ALA A 165 -2.77 1.57 3.05
C ALA A 165 -3.13 2.09 1.65
N MET A 166 -2.34 3.04 1.15
CA MET A 166 -2.46 3.52 -0.23
C MET A 166 -1.71 2.62 -1.20
N ILE A 167 -2.30 2.43 -2.38
CA ILE A 167 -1.87 1.47 -3.38
C ILE A 167 -1.58 2.21 -4.68
N PHE A 168 -0.30 2.26 -5.03
CA PHE A 168 0.19 2.91 -6.23
C PHE A 168 0.42 1.82 -7.28
N LYS A 169 -0.41 1.83 -8.32
CA LYS A 169 -0.40 0.82 -9.36
C LYS A 169 0.51 1.26 -10.49
N THR A 170 1.40 0.39 -10.97
CA THR A 170 2.14 0.65 -12.20
C THR A 170 1.28 0.23 -13.40
N ASN A 171 1.27 1.03 -14.48
CA ASN A 171 0.56 0.75 -15.73
C ASN A 171 -0.98 0.60 -15.61
N GLY A 172 -1.58 0.93 -14.47
CA GLY A 172 -3.02 0.99 -14.31
C GLY A 172 -3.60 2.25 -14.94
N ALA A 173 -4.85 2.18 -15.42
CA ALA A 173 -5.59 3.40 -15.70
C ALA A 173 -5.70 4.23 -14.41
N PRO A 174 -5.48 5.56 -14.46
CA PRO A 174 -5.70 6.40 -13.30
C PRO A 174 -7.16 6.25 -12.85
N SER A 175 -7.37 5.93 -11.57
CA SER A 175 -8.72 5.93 -11.01
C SER A 175 -9.27 7.35 -10.98
N THR A 176 -10.55 7.48 -11.32
CA THR A 176 -11.30 8.74 -11.13
C THR A 176 -11.63 8.98 -9.65
N ASP A 177 -11.64 7.94 -8.83
CA ASP A 177 -11.86 8.00 -7.38
C ASP A 177 -10.64 7.47 -6.63
N ILE A 178 -9.98 8.34 -5.86
CA ILE A 178 -8.77 7.97 -5.10
C ILE A 178 -9.02 6.81 -4.14
N ARG A 179 -10.25 6.63 -3.64
CA ARG A 179 -10.62 5.58 -2.68
C ARG A 179 -10.48 4.17 -3.26
N GLU A 180 -10.53 4.01 -4.58
CA GLU A 180 -10.21 2.74 -5.26
C GLU A 180 -8.78 2.26 -4.96
N ASN A 181 -7.87 3.19 -4.66
CA ASN A 181 -6.48 2.94 -4.34
C ASN A 181 -6.18 2.97 -2.83
N ILE A 182 -7.20 2.97 -1.96
CA ILE A 182 -7.04 3.09 -0.50
C ILE A 182 -7.72 1.94 0.24
N GLN A 183 -6.95 1.06 0.88
CA GLN A 183 -7.50 0.16 1.91
C GLN A 183 -7.56 0.90 3.25
N PHE A 184 -8.74 1.01 3.86
CA PHE A 184 -8.90 1.62 5.19
C PHE A 184 -8.72 0.58 6.30
N LYS A 185 -8.12 0.97 7.44
CA LYS A 185 -7.98 0.12 8.62
C LYS A 185 -9.31 0.03 9.37
N LEU A 186 -9.83 -1.20 9.51
CA LEU A 186 -11.13 -1.45 10.14
C LEU A 186 -11.04 -1.56 11.67
N HIS A 187 -9.92 -2.06 12.18
CA HIS A 187 -9.74 -2.39 13.59
C HIS A 187 -8.62 -1.53 14.17
N LEU A 188 -8.99 -0.35 14.68
CA LEU A 188 -8.04 0.51 15.39
C LEU A 188 -7.63 -0.14 16.73
N TRP A 189 -6.32 -0.26 16.93
CA TRP A 189 -5.70 -0.87 18.10
C TRP A 189 -5.62 0.12 19.27
N GLY A 190 -5.91 -0.37 20.47
CA GLY A 190 -5.77 0.43 21.68
C GLY A 190 -6.73 1.63 21.78
N LYS A 191 -6.42 2.53 22.71
CA LYS A 191 -7.16 3.80 22.89
C LYS A 191 -6.53 4.91 22.07
N GLU A 192 -5.23 4.80 21.85
CA GLU A 192 -4.34 5.74 21.19
C GLU A 192 -4.73 5.91 19.72
N GLU A 193 -4.81 4.84 18.93
CA GLU A 193 -5.21 4.96 17.52
C GLU A 193 -6.64 5.46 17.36
N ARG A 194 -7.55 5.05 18.25
CA ARG A 194 -8.94 5.56 18.27
C ARG A 194 -9.05 7.03 18.61
N TYR A 195 -8.00 7.59 19.22
CA TYR A 195 -7.89 9.02 19.45
C TYR A 195 -7.32 9.75 18.22
N TRP A 196 -6.37 9.14 17.51
CA TRP A 196 -5.72 9.73 16.33
C TRP A 196 -6.59 9.65 15.07
N PHE A 197 -7.28 8.52 14.88
CA PHE A 197 -7.95 8.14 13.65
C PHE A 197 -9.43 7.88 13.83
N SER A 198 -10.16 8.09 12.74
CA SER A 198 -11.57 7.74 12.60
C SER A 198 -11.68 6.28 12.16
N ILE A 199 -12.71 5.59 12.66
CA ILE A 199 -13.06 4.26 12.17
C ILE A 199 -13.84 4.45 10.86
N PRO A 200 -13.40 3.85 9.73
CA PRO A 200 -14.08 3.99 8.45
C PRO A 200 -15.47 3.34 8.51
N GLN A 201 -16.45 4.00 7.91
CA GLN A 201 -17.77 3.43 7.66
C GLN A 201 -17.89 2.95 6.22
N TYR A 202 -18.75 1.95 6.04
CA TYR A 202 -19.04 1.36 4.75
C TYR A 202 -20.55 1.37 4.56
N PRO A 203 -21.04 1.61 3.34
CA PRO A 203 -22.45 1.47 3.05
C PRO A 203 -22.88 0.01 3.27
N PRO A 204 -24.18 -0.24 3.54
CA PRO A 204 -24.72 -1.59 3.59
C PRO A 204 -24.32 -2.38 2.33
N LEU A 205 -23.96 -3.66 2.48
CA LEU A 205 -23.55 -4.51 1.35
C LEU A 205 -24.64 -4.61 0.27
N GLU A 206 -25.91 -4.50 0.65
CA GLU A 206 -27.05 -4.51 -0.27
C GLU A 206 -27.09 -3.25 -1.17
N GLU A 207 -26.50 -2.15 -0.72
CA GLU A 207 -26.36 -0.89 -1.48
C GLU A 207 -25.07 -0.86 -2.32
N ALA A 208 -24.17 -1.82 -2.12
CA ALA A 208 -23.04 -2.04 -3.02
C ALA A 208 -23.57 -2.73 -4.29
N THR A 209 -24.05 -1.92 -5.22
CA THR A 209 -24.65 -2.35 -6.50
C THR A 209 -23.73 -3.21 -7.38
N ASP A 210 -22.46 -3.28 -7.02
CA ASP A 210 -21.44 -4.09 -7.67
C ASP A 210 -20.79 -5.00 -6.60
N ASN A 211 -21.31 -6.23 -6.45
CA ASN A 211 -20.76 -7.29 -5.58
C ASN A 211 -19.38 -7.78 -6.04
N ASN A 212 -18.69 -7.01 -6.87
CA ASN A 212 -17.32 -7.28 -7.25
C ASN A 212 -16.43 -7.07 -6.02
N TYR A 213 -15.69 -8.11 -5.64
CA TYR A 213 -14.72 -8.09 -4.54
C TYR A 213 -13.65 -6.99 -4.68
N GLN A 214 -13.59 -6.23 -5.78
CA GLN A 214 -12.64 -5.14 -6.00
C GLN A 214 -13.17 -3.73 -5.66
N ASN A 215 -14.46 -3.59 -5.31
CA ASN A 215 -15.09 -2.30 -5.03
C ASN A 215 -14.58 -1.67 -3.72
N TYR A 216 -14.30 -0.36 -3.71
CA TYR A 216 -13.85 0.36 -2.51
C TYR A 216 -14.88 0.39 -1.37
N LYS A 217 -16.16 0.17 -1.69
CA LYS A 217 -17.26 0.00 -0.73
C LYS A 217 -17.29 -1.36 -0.05
N ASN A 218 -16.38 -2.28 -0.40
CA ASN A 218 -16.18 -3.54 0.31
C ASN A 218 -14.98 -3.41 1.28
N PRO A 219 -15.19 -3.61 2.60
CA PRO A 219 -14.12 -3.51 3.60
C PRO A 219 -13.02 -4.57 3.47
N PHE A 220 -13.32 -5.71 2.85
CA PHE A 220 -12.41 -6.85 2.67
C PHE A 220 -12.09 -7.10 1.20
N ARG A 221 -11.99 -6.01 0.43
CA ARG A 221 -11.79 -6.08 -1.01
C ARG A 221 -10.43 -6.68 -1.40
N VAL A 222 -10.41 -7.23 -2.60
CA VAL A 222 -9.24 -7.78 -3.26
C VAL A 222 -8.80 -6.81 -4.35
N HIS A 223 -7.52 -6.43 -4.34
CA HIS A 223 -6.91 -5.61 -5.36
C HIS A 223 -6.28 -6.49 -6.44
N LEU A 224 -6.57 -6.20 -7.71
CA LEU A 224 -5.86 -6.84 -8.81
C LEU A 224 -4.61 -6.01 -9.14
N LEU A 225 -3.43 -6.52 -8.79
CA LEU A 225 -2.14 -5.88 -9.04
C LEU A 225 -1.36 -6.74 -10.04
N ASN A 226 -1.02 -6.21 -11.21
CA ASN A 226 -0.38 -6.97 -12.31
C ASN A 226 -1.07 -8.32 -12.61
N GLY A 227 -2.40 -8.37 -12.52
CA GLY A 227 -3.19 -9.56 -12.79
C GLY A 227 -3.23 -10.63 -11.69
N PHE A 228 -2.65 -10.38 -10.51
CA PHE A 228 -2.80 -11.28 -9.36
C PHE A 228 -3.59 -10.61 -8.20
N PRO A 229 -4.40 -11.39 -7.46
CA PRO A 229 -5.23 -10.87 -6.36
C PRO A 229 -4.41 -10.60 -5.11
N VAL A 230 -4.67 -9.46 -4.46
CA VAL A 230 -4.02 -9.01 -3.23
C VAL A 230 -5.06 -8.48 -2.25
N GLY A 231 -5.22 -9.17 -1.11
CA GLY A 231 -5.92 -8.61 0.05
C GLY A 231 -4.95 -7.86 0.95
N ILE A 232 -5.40 -6.78 1.58
CA ILE A 232 -4.58 -5.96 2.48
C ILE A 232 -5.22 -5.92 3.86
N GLY A 233 -4.50 -6.40 4.87
CA GLY A 233 -4.81 -6.20 6.28
C GLY A 233 -3.83 -5.20 6.89
N ILE A 234 -4.30 -4.34 7.78
CA ILE A 234 -3.51 -3.31 8.45
C ILE A 234 -3.58 -3.59 9.95
N CYS A 235 -2.45 -4.03 10.53
CA CYS A 235 -2.22 -4.46 11.92
C CYS A 235 -3.21 -5.48 12.49
#